data_AF-A0A6M4JFP2-F1
#
_entry.id   AF-A0A6M4JFP2-F1
#
_cell.length_a   1.000
_cell.length_b   1.000
_cell.length_c   1.000
_cell.angle_alpha   90.00
_cell.angle_beta   90.00
_cell.angle_gamma   90.00
#
_symmetry.space_group_name_H-M   'P 1'
#
loop_
_entity.id
_entity.type
_entity.pdbx_description
1 polymer ?
#
loop_
_entity_poly.entity_id
_entity_poly.type
_entity_poly.pdbx_seq_one_letter_code
_entity_poly.pdbx_strand_id
1 'polypeptide(L)'
;MILANLKDYKYELIWEKNNAAQGFHADKMPLNFTENIAIFIHNENKKHKRTFNNIATKIAVDKQEHFCRWYAQQMQQWIDLPRRQIHQKLGHRKLEFWFYFTGEHFGLLSETLYQQLIEKFNIDQWKEFVPYNQLKTIWSDEKERTKGVKLNSSLYNKTLNNILKISKENIYLHPTQKPLELIEKLILMYSKEGDIVLDCFLGSGSTGVAAIKNNRSIVGCELNKEYFEISEKRIKIKADNKNNIYVVLFFCEHVSALLLSQRIPNKKEMISKCKHT
;
A
#
# COMPACT_ATOMS: atom_id res chain seq x y z
N MET A 1 6.07 -1.52 22.22
CA MET A 1 4.68 -1.29 21.73
C MET A 1 4.10 -0.10 22.48
N ILE A 2 4.76 1.07 22.41
CA ILE A 2 4.36 2.23 23.22
C ILE A 2 3.40 3.03 22.35
N LEU A 3 2.11 3.03 22.71
CA LEU A 3 1.02 3.86 22.16
C LEU A 3 0.42 3.48 20.78
N ALA A 4 0.56 2.24 20.31
CA ALA A 4 -0.13 1.81 19.10
C ALA A 4 -1.65 1.63 19.33
N ASN A 5 -2.50 2.17 18.44
CA ASN A 5 -3.95 1.99 18.52
C ASN A 5 -4.32 0.55 18.15
N LEU A 6 -4.71 -0.25 19.14
CA LEU A 6 -5.09 -1.67 18.94
C LEU A 6 -6.24 -1.86 17.95
N LYS A 7 -7.12 -0.87 17.77
CA LYS A 7 -8.20 -0.94 16.76
C LYS A 7 -7.67 -0.96 15.33
N ASP A 8 -6.47 -0.43 15.11
CA ASP A 8 -5.83 -0.38 13.80
C ASP A 8 -4.99 -1.62 13.51
N TYR A 9 -4.76 -2.50 14.49
CA TYR A 9 -4.06 -3.76 14.28
C TYR A 9 -4.74 -4.59 13.18
N LYS A 10 -3.93 -5.23 12.31
CA LYS A 10 -4.42 -6.11 11.24
C LYS A 10 -3.84 -7.49 11.30
N TYR A 11 -2.53 -7.60 11.29
CA TYR A 11 -1.82 -8.87 11.28
C TYR A 11 -0.35 -8.64 11.63
N GLU A 12 0.39 -9.74 11.69
CA GLU A 12 1.80 -9.77 12.01
C GLU A 12 2.59 -10.43 10.88
N LEU A 13 3.80 -9.94 10.66
CA LEU A 13 4.82 -10.60 9.85
C LEU A 13 5.97 -11.05 10.75
N ILE A 14 6.66 -12.11 10.36
CA ILE A 14 7.83 -12.63 11.05
C ILE A 14 9.05 -12.34 10.19
N TRP A 15 10.02 -11.60 10.71
CA TRP A 15 11.34 -11.51 10.11
C TRP A 15 12.22 -12.65 10.63
N GLU A 16 12.59 -13.59 9.75
CA GLU A 16 13.55 -14.65 10.02
C GLU A 16 14.95 -14.19 9.60
N LYS A 17 15.88 -14.21 10.56
CA LYS A 17 17.27 -13.79 10.41
C LYS A 17 18.12 -14.99 10.01
N ASN A 18 19.19 -14.73 9.26
CA ASN A 18 20.19 -15.74 8.94
C ASN A 18 21.02 -16.19 10.16
N ASN A 19 21.21 -15.31 11.14
CA ASN A 19 21.94 -15.58 12.38
C ASN A 19 21.23 -14.95 13.59
N ALA A 20 21.29 -15.63 14.73
CA ALA A 20 20.75 -15.14 15.98
C ALA A 20 21.31 -13.76 16.38
N ALA A 21 20.50 -12.96 17.05
CA ALA A 21 20.98 -11.78 17.78
C ALA A 21 21.38 -12.15 19.21
N GLN A 22 22.22 -11.31 19.84
CA GLN A 22 22.53 -11.38 21.28
C GLN A 22 23.28 -12.65 21.73
N GLY A 23 24.24 -13.11 20.92
CA GLY A 23 25.12 -14.25 21.23
C GLY A 23 25.74 -14.20 22.65
N PHE A 24 26.11 -13.00 23.09
CA PHE A 24 26.71 -12.75 24.41
C PHE A 24 25.75 -12.93 25.61
N HIS A 25 24.46 -13.13 25.37
CA HIS A 25 23.46 -13.37 26.40
C HIS A 25 22.81 -14.75 26.29
N ALA A 26 23.41 -15.66 25.51
CA ALA A 26 22.90 -17.02 25.33
C ALA A 26 22.84 -17.83 26.66
N ASP A 27 23.63 -17.42 27.66
CA ASP A 27 23.62 -17.95 29.02
C ASP A 27 22.38 -17.52 29.83
N LYS A 28 21.74 -16.40 29.45
CA LYS A 28 20.61 -15.79 30.18
C LYS A 28 19.29 -15.89 29.43
N MET A 29 19.31 -16.06 28.12
CA MET A 29 18.10 -16.17 27.30
C MET A 29 18.35 -16.91 25.99
N PRO A 30 17.30 -17.52 25.41
CA PRO A 30 17.39 -18.10 24.08
C PRO A 30 17.81 -17.08 23.02
N LEU A 31 18.55 -17.56 22.05
CA LEU A 31 18.98 -16.81 20.89
C LEU A 31 17.80 -16.46 19.97
N ASN A 32 17.63 -15.18 19.66
CA ASN A 32 16.51 -14.70 18.85
C ASN A 32 16.82 -14.73 17.35
N PHE A 33 16.31 -15.76 16.68
CA PHE A 33 16.37 -15.92 15.21
C PHE A 33 15.27 -15.15 14.48
N THR A 34 14.19 -14.80 15.17
CA THR A 34 13.06 -14.10 14.60
C THR A 34 12.83 -12.74 15.26
N GLU A 35 12.11 -11.88 14.56
CA GLU A 35 11.53 -10.65 15.10
C GLU A 35 10.11 -10.47 14.54
N ASN A 36 9.21 -10.00 15.40
CA ASN A 36 7.82 -9.79 15.07
C ASN A 36 7.62 -8.38 14.52
N ILE A 37 6.90 -8.26 13.40
CA ILE A 37 6.54 -6.99 12.77
C ILE A 37 5.02 -6.87 12.81
N ALA A 38 4.52 -6.10 13.77
CA ALA A 38 3.10 -5.84 13.91
C ALA A 38 2.63 -4.76 12.92
N ILE A 39 1.59 -5.07 12.15
CA ILE A 39 1.05 -4.18 11.11
C ILE A 39 -0.25 -3.55 11.61
N PHE A 40 -0.24 -2.22 11.63
CA PHE A 40 -1.38 -1.38 11.95
C PHE A 40 -1.79 -0.62 10.69
N ILE A 41 -3.06 -0.72 10.32
CA ILE A 41 -3.62 0.01 9.19
C ILE A 41 -4.81 0.80 9.70
N HIS A 42 -4.60 2.12 9.77
CA HIS A 42 -5.61 3.06 10.15
C HIS A 42 -6.63 3.23 9.03
N ASN A 43 -7.88 2.86 9.31
CA ASN A 43 -8.97 2.78 8.33
C ASN A 43 -9.94 3.97 8.42
N GLU A 44 -9.45 5.20 8.57
CA GLU A 44 -10.32 6.38 8.53
C GLU A 44 -10.95 6.60 7.15
N ASN A 45 -10.27 6.17 6.08
CA ASN A 45 -10.82 6.20 4.73
C ASN A 45 -11.62 4.93 4.39
N LYS A 46 -12.77 4.73 5.05
CA LYS A 46 -13.75 3.69 4.65
C LYS A 46 -14.14 3.77 3.16
N LYS A 47 -13.97 4.93 2.50
CA LYS A 47 -14.23 5.16 1.07
C LYS A 47 -13.10 4.72 0.11
N HIS A 48 -11.85 4.65 0.57
CA HIS A 48 -10.68 4.32 -0.28
C HIS A 48 -9.90 3.14 0.29
N LYS A 49 -10.60 2.04 0.59
CA LYS A 49 -9.91 0.78 0.92
C LYS A 49 -9.07 0.34 -0.28
N ARG A 50 -7.83 -0.08 -0.01
CA ARG A 50 -6.79 -0.51 -0.98
C ARG A 50 -7.12 -1.77 -1.80
N THR A 51 -8.39 -2.13 -1.94
CA THR A 51 -8.85 -3.23 -2.79
C THR A 51 -9.74 -2.66 -3.89
N PHE A 52 -9.65 -3.24 -5.08
CA PHE A 52 -10.46 -2.97 -6.30
C PHE A 52 -12.00 -2.99 -6.08
N ASN A 53 -12.45 -3.21 -4.85
CA ASN A 53 -13.60 -4.05 -4.55
C ASN A 53 -14.54 -3.49 -3.47
N ASN A 54 -14.23 -2.34 -2.86
CA ASN A 54 -15.06 -1.80 -1.78
C ASN A 54 -16.06 -0.73 -2.26
N ILE A 55 -16.89 -1.06 -3.27
CA ILE A 55 -18.09 -0.28 -3.64
C ILE A 55 -19.33 -0.76 -2.87
N ALA A 56 -19.19 -1.78 -2.00
CA ALA A 56 -20.28 -2.55 -1.38
C ALA A 56 -21.26 -1.76 -0.50
N THR A 57 -21.07 -0.45 -0.34
CA THR A 57 -21.93 0.45 0.44
C THR A 57 -22.65 1.50 -0.41
N LYS A 58 -22.34 1.66 -1.70
CA LYS A 58 -23.03 2.61 -2.59
C LYS A 58 -24.17 1.89 -3.35
N ILE A 59 -25.36 2.50 -3.36
CA ILE A 59 -26.52 2.03 -4.18
C ILE A 59 -26.25 2.22 -5.68
N ALA A 60 -25.49 3.26 -6.04
CA ALA A 60 -25.10 3.57 -7.41
C ALA A 60 -23.57 3.51 -7.59
N VAL A 61 -23.12 2.86 -8.67
CA VAL A 61 -21.71 2.84 -9.06
C VAL A 61 -21.37 4.11 -9.84
N ASP A 62 -20.21 4.70 -9.57
CA ASP A 62 -19.73 5.89 -10.28
C ASP A 62 -19.18 5.50 -11.67
N LYS A 63 -19.74 6.10 -12.74
CA LYS A 63 -19.34 5.85 -14.14
C LYS A 63 -17.90 6.28 -14.44
N GLN A 64 -17.40 7.33 -13.78
CA GLN A 64 -16.06 7.87 -14.03
C GLN A 64 -14.98 7.03 -13.33
N GLU A 65 -15.27 6.56 -12.11
CA GLU A 65 -14.33 5.73 -11.35
C GLU A 65 -14.33 4.26 -11.80
N HIS A 66 -15.51 3.72 -12.14
CA HIS A 66 -15.73 2.29 -12.37
C HIS A 66 -16.78 2.03 -13.47
N PHE A 67 -16.47 2.44 -14.68
CA PHE A 67 -17.30 2.25 -15.88
C PHE A 67 -17.78 0.81 -16.06
N CYS A 68 -16.94 -0.22 -15.96
CA CYS A 68 -17.39 -1.60 -16.21
C CYS A 68 -18.44 -2.08 -15.20
N ARG A 69 -18.31 -1.68 -13.93
CA ARG A 69 -19.28 -2.00 -12.88
C ARG A 69 -20.58 -1.21 -13.06
N TRP A 70 -20.46 0.07 -13.38
CA TRP A 70 -21.59 0.92 -13.73
C TRP A 70 -22.34 0.34 -14.93
N TYR A 71 -21.63 -0.09 -15.96
CA TYR A 71 -22.19 -0.70 -17.16
C TYR A 71 -22.93 -2.01 -16.84
N ALA A 72 -22.37 -2.87 -15.98
CA ALA A 72 -23.06 -4.07 -15.52
C ALA A 72 -24.36 -3.75 -14.74
N GLN A 73 -24.34 -2.69 -13.92
CA GLN A 73 -25.54 -2.20 -13.22
C GLN A 73 -26.61 -1.72 -14.20
N GLN A 74 -26.23 -0.89 -15.18
CA GLN A 74 -27.14 -0.37 -16.20
C GLN A 74 -27.68 -1.47 -17.12
N MET A 75 -26.83 -2.43 -17.49
CA MET A 75 -27.24 -3.61 -18.25
C MET A 75 -28.31 -4.41 -17.50
N GLN A 76 -28.15 -4.60 -16.18
CA GLN A 76 -29.17 -5.28 -15.40
C GLN A 76 -30.49 -4.50 -15.37
N GLN A 77 -30.43 -3.16 -15.32
CA GLN A 77 -31.62 -2.30 -15.41
C GLN A 77 -32.29 -2.40 -16.79
N TRP A 78 -31.52 -2.47 -17.87
CA TRP A 78 -32.04 -2.69 -19.22
C TRP A 78 -32.74 -4.04 -19.38
N ILE A 79 -32.12 -5.11 -18.84
CA ILE A 79 -32.72 -6.45 -18.84
C ILE A 79 -34.00 -6.49 -17.99
N ASP A 80 -34.12 -5.59 -17.01
CA ASP A 80 -35.24 -5.44 -16.08
C ASP A 80 -35.62 -6.74 -15.36
N LEU A 81 -34.60 -7.53 -14.97
CA LEU A 81 -34.79 -8.76 -14.23
C LEU A 81 -33.81 -8.85 -13.05
N PRO A 82 -34.25 -9.46 -11.92
CA PRO A 82 -33.33 -9.79 -10.85
C PRO A 82 -32.36 -10.87 -11.33
N ARG A 83 -31.09 -10.79 -10.89
CA ARG A 83 -30.00 -11.72 -11.21
C ARG A 83 -30.41 -13.20 -11.20
N ARG A 84 -31.21 -13.61 -10.20
CA ARG A 84 -31.70 -15.00 -10.08
C ARG A 84 -32.50 -15.44 -11.30
N GLN A 85 -33.37 -14.59 -11.82
CA GLN A 85 -34.19 -14.87 -13.00
C GLN A 85 -33.36 -14.85 -14.29
N ILE A 86 -32.35 -13.98 -14.37
CA ILE A 86 -31.38 -13.98 -15.49
C ILE A 86 -30.65 -15.33 -15.56
N HIS A 87 -30.14 -15.82 -14.43
CA HIS A 87 -29.49 -17.14 -14.36
C HIS A 87 -30.45 -18.28 -14.75
N GLN A 88 -31.72 -18.19 -14.35
CA GLN A 88 -32.73 -19.19 -14.71
C GLN A 88 -32.99 -19.21 -16.22
N LYS A 89 -33.11 -18.04 -16.86
CA LYS A 89 -33.33 -17.93 -18.32
C LYS A 89 -32.14 -18.44 -19.15
N LEU A 90 -30.93 -18.35 -18.62
CA LEU A 90 -29.70 -18.85 -19.26
C LEU A 90 -29.36 -20.30 -18.89
N GLY A 91 -30.01 -20.87 -17.88
CA GLY A 91 -29.75 -22.23 -17.41
C GLY A 91 -28.43 -22.41 -16.64
N HIS A 92 -27.74 -21.33 -16.26
CA HIS A 92 -26.49 -21.41 -15.49
C HIS A 92 -26.18 -20.14 -14.69
N ARG A 93 -25.25 -20.24 -13.73
CA ARG A 93 -24.78 -19.14 -12.88
C ARG A 93 -23.43 -18.53 -13.29
N LYS A 94 -22.90 -18.84 -14.48
CA LYS A 94 -21.57 -18.38 -14.94
C LYS A 94 -21.40 -16.85 -14.98
N LEU A 95 -22.49 -16.09 -14.94
CA LEU A 95 -22.52 -14.62 -14.93
C LEU A 95 -22.54 -14.02 -13.52
N GLU A 96 -22.50 -14.83 -12.46
CA GLU A 96 -22.76 -14.40 -11.09
C GLU A 96 -21.89 -13.21 -10.67
N PHE A 97 -20.60 -13.27 -10.97
CA PHE A 97 -19.62 -12.24 -10.66
C PHE A 97 -19.81 -10.95 -11.48
N TRP A 98 -20.36 -11.01 -12.69
CA TRP A 98 -20.66 -9.79 -13.46
C TRP A 98 -21.73 -8.93 -12.78
N PHE A 99 -22.73 -9.55 -12.15
CA PHE A 99 -23.78 -8.83 -11.45
C PHE A 99 -23.42 -8.47 -9.99
N TYR A 100 -22.17 -8.65 -9.58
CA TYR A 100 -21.66 -8.21 -8.26
C TYR A 100 -21.07 -6.81 -8.37
N PHE A 101 -21.72 -5.89 -9.08
CA PHE A 101 -21.17 -4.56 -9.40
C PHE A 101 -20.83 -3.71 -8.16
N THR A 102 -21.50 -3.90 -7.02
CA THR A 102 -21.10 -3.30 -5.72
C THR A 102 -20.15 -4.19 -4.91
N GLY A 103 -20.08 -5.49 -5.18
CA GLY A 103 -19.37 -6.48 -4.38
C GLY A 103 -17.89 -6.66 -4.72
N GLU A 104 -17.20 -7.42 -3.87
CA GLU A 104 -15.76 -7.70 -4.01
C GLU A 104 -15.42 -8.73 -5.09
N HIS A 105 -16.41 -9.46 -5.61
CA HIS A 105 -16.19 -10.50 -6.60
C HIS A 105 -16.54 -10.06 -8.02
N PHE A 106 -16.65 -8.76 -8.29
CA PHE A 106 -16.94 -8.28 -9.65
C PHE A 106 -15.84 -8.71 -10.64
N GLY A 107 -16.26 -9.22 -11.79
CA GLY A 107 -15.36 -9.60 -12.87
C GLY A 107 -16.00 -9.45 -14.24
N LEU A 108 -15.20 -8.98 -15.21
CA LEU A 108 -15.58 -8.95 -16.61
C LEU A 108 -15.93 -10.35 -17.13
N LEU A 109 -16.97 -10.42 -17.95
CA LEU A 109 -17.41 -11.64 -18.62
C LEU A 109 -16.38 -12.15 -19.65
N SER A 110 -16.44 -13.44 -19.98
CA SER A 110 -15.83 -13.92 -21.22
C SER A 110 -16.64 -13.44 -22.41
N GLU A 111 -15.99 -13.37 -23.57
CA GLU A 111 -16.63 -12.97 -24.83
C GLU A 111 -17.85 -13.86 -25.14
N THR A 112 -17.70 -15.17 -24.96
CA THR A 112 -18.77 -16.15 -25.15
C THR A 112 -19.99 -15.89 -24.26
N LEU A 113 -19.77 -15.56 -22.98
CA LEU A 113 -20.84 -15.25 -22.03
C LEU A 113 -21.49 -13.90 -22.32
N TYR A 114 -20.70 -12.94 -22.81
CA TYR A 114 -21.20 -11.64 -23.24
C TYR A 114 -22.12 -11.76 -24.45
N GLN A 115 -21.74 -12.56 -25.46
CA GLN A 115 -22.57 -12.84 -26.63
C GLN A 115 -23.88 -13.54 -26.26
N GLN A 116 -23.83 -14.54 -25.36
CA GLN A 116 -25.05 -15.18 -24.86
C GLN A 116 -26.04 -14.20 -24.21
N LEU A 117 -25.52 -13.18 -23.50
CA LEU A 117 -26.35 -12.13 -22.92
C LEU A 117 -26.97 -11.24 -24.00
N ILE A 118 -26.20 -10.86 -25.02
CA ILE A 118 -26.69 -10.08 -26.16
C ILE A 118 -27.82 -10.84 -26.86
N GLU A 119 -27.58 -12.09 -27.25
CA GLU A 119 -28.55 -12.92 -27.97
C GLU A 119 -29.82 -13.16 -27.16
N LYS A 120 -29.71 -13.36 -25.84
CA LYS A 120 -30.86 -13.72 -25.00
C LYS A 120 -31.72 -12.51 -24.62
N PHE A 121 -31.12 -11.33 -24.51
CA PHE A 121 -31.77 -10.14 -23.96
C PHE A 121 -31.73 -8.91 -24.88
N ASN A 122 -31.29 -9.07 -26.13
CA ASN A 122 -31.19 -8.01 -27.14
C ASN A 122 -30.45 -6.77 -26.63
N ILE A 123 -29.31 -6.99 -25.97
CA ILE A 123 -28.53 -5.91 -25.33
C ILE A 123 -27.91 -4.99 -26.38
N ASP A 124 -27.67 -5.47 -27.60
CA ASP A 124 -27.22 -4.70 -28.75
C ASP A 124 -28.21 -3.59 -29.18
N GLN A 125 -29.48 -3.73 -28.83
CA GLN A 125 -30.51 -2.71 -29.10
C GLN A 125 -30.54 -1.60 -28.05
N TRP A 126 -29.79 -1.74 -26.97
CA TRP A 126 -29.71 -0.74 -25.92
C TRP A 126 -28.85 0.44 -26.37
N LYS A 127 -29.32 1.68 -26.19
CA LYS A 127 -28.62 2.91 -26.60
C LYS A 127 -27.19 3.04 -26.05
N GLU A 128 -26.93 2.54 -24.85
CA GLU A 128 -25.60 2.59 -24.23
C GLU A 128 -24.79 1.31 -24.44
N PHE A 129 -25.17 0.45 -25.38
CA PHE A 129 -24.44 -0.77 -25.71
C PHE A 129 -22.96 -0.51 -26.02
N VAL A 130 -22.11 -1.33 -25.42
CA VAL A 130 -20.66 -1.31 -25.65
C VAL A 130 -20.22 -2.66 -26.23
N PRO A 131 -19.53 -2.70 -27.38
CA PRO A 131 -18.93 -3.92 -27.90
C PRO A 131 -17.92 -4.53 -26.92
N TYR A 132 -17.85 -5.86 -26.85
CA TYR A 132 -16.99 -6.58 -25.91
C TYR A 132 -15.53 -6.11 -25.95
N ASN A 133 -15.00 -5.86 -27.15
CA ASN A 133 -13.61 -5.45 -27.38
C ASN A 133 -13.30 -4.13 -26.66
N GLN A 134 -14.22 -3.16 -26.76
CA GLN A 134 -14.09 -1.87 -26.09
C GLN A 134 -14.20 -2.04 -24.57
N LEU A 135 -15.17 -2.83 -24.11
CA LEU A 135 -15.36 -3.10 -22.68
C LEU A 135 -14.14 -3.79 -22.05
N LYS A 136 -13.48 -4.69 -22.79
CA LYS A 136 -12.25 -5.37 -22.38
C LYS A 136 -11.07 -4.40 -22.26
N THR A 137 -10.94 -3.45 -23.18
CA THR A 137 -9.93 -2.38 -23.09
C THR A 137 -10.17 -1.52 -21.85
N ILE A 138 -11.40 -1.02 -21.67
CA ILE A 138 -11.77 -0.19 -20.51
C ILE A 138 -11.50 -0.93 -19.20
N TRP A 139 -11.88 -2.21 -19.10
CA TRP A 139 -11.62 -3.04 -17.93
C TRP A 139 -10.12 -3.21 -17.64
N SER A 140 -9.31 -3.32 -18.69
CA SER A 140 -7.86 -3.46 -18.56
C SER A 140 -7.28 -2.17 -17.99
N ASP A 141 -7.69 -1.01 -18.51
CA ASP A 141 -7.27 0.31 -18.04
C ASP A 141 -7.74 0.57 -16.60
N GLU A 142 -8.99 0.25 -16.27
CA GLU A 142 -9.51 0.35 -14.90
C GLU A 142 -8.68 -0.48 -13.93
N LYS A 143 -8.38 -1.74 -14.30
CA LYS A 143 -7.50 -2.60 -13.52
C LYS A 143 -6.11 -2.01 -13.37
N GLU A 144 -5.57 -1.33 -14.36
CA GLU A 144 -4.25 -0.70 -14.24
C GLU A 144 -4.23 0.51 -13.32
N ARG A 145 -5.25 1.38 -13.40
CA ARG A 145 -5.37 2.57 -12.52
C ARG A 145 -5.56 2.21 -11.05
N THR A 146 -6.22 1.10 -10.78
CA THR A 146 -6.65 0.67 -9.44
C THR A 146 -5.78 -0.43 -8.83
N LYS A 147 -4.95 -1.11 -9.63
CA LYS A 147 -3.87 -1.93 -9.10
C LYS A 147 -3.01 -1.00 -8.24
N GLY A 148 -3.05 -1.21 -6.92
CA GLY A 148 -1.98 -0.74 -6.05
C GLY A 148 -0.65 -1.15 -6.67
N VAL A 149 0.41 -0.36 -6.43
CA VAL A 149 1.76 -0.57 -6.97
C VAL A 149 1.99 -2.07 -7.11
N LYS A 150 2.07 -2.57 -8.36
CA LYS A 150 2.51 -3.95 -8.58
C LYS A 150 3.89 -3.97 -7.94
N LEU A 151 4.00 -4.62 -6.78
CA LEU A 151 5.30 -5.12 -6.33
C LEU A 151 5.83 -5.85 -7.55
N ASN A 152 6.93 -5.34 -8.10
CA ASN A 152 7.49 -5.86 -9.32
C ASN A 152 7.65 -7.36 -9.10
N SER A 153 6.86 -8.18 -9.80
CA SER A 153 6.79 -9.61 -9.53
C SER A 153 8.10 -10.32 -9.83
N SER A 154 8.99 -9.66 -10.57
CA SER A 154 10.38 -10.07 -10.79
C SER A 154 11.30 -9.72 -9.61
N LEU A 155 10.97 -8.75 -8.77
CA LEU A 155 11.73 -8.38 -7.56
C LEU A 155 11.14 -9.00 -6.28
N TYR A 156 9.84 -9.27 -6.23
CA TYR A 156 9.15 -9.81 -5.05
C TYR A 156 8.10 -10.86 -5.47
N ASN A 157 8.17 -12.06 -4.89
CA ASN A 157 7.29 -13.19 -5.24
C ASN A 157 5.81 -12.81 -5.26
N LYS A 158 5.07 -13.35 -6.26
CA LYS A 158 3.62 -13.14 -6.50
C LYS A 158 2.72 -13.42 -5.29
N THR A 159 3.24 -14.09 -4.27
CA THR A 159 2.58 -14.36 -2.99
C THR A 159 3.46 -13.78 -1.88
N LEU A 160 2.93 -12.80 -1.14
CA LEU A 160 3.58 -12.25 0.04
C LEU A 160 3.48 -13.26 1.18
N ASN A 161 4.58 -13.95 1.48
CA ASN A 161 4.66 -14.79 2.67
C ASN A 161 4.67 -13.91 3.92
N ASN A 162 3.99 -14.37 4.97
CA ASN A 162 4.02 -13.76 6.29
C ASN A 162 5.41 -13.90 6.97
N ILE A 163 6.28 -14.78 6.46
CA ILE A 163 7.67 -14.93 6.90
C ILE A 163 8.61 -14.26 5.89
N LEU A 164 9.33 -13.24 6.34
CA LEU A 164 10.35 -12.52 5.59
C LEU A 164 11.72 -13.09 5.96
N LYS A 165 12.34 -13.84 5.05
CA LYS A 165 13.69 -14.40 5.24
C LYS A 165 14.71 -13.42 4.67
N ILE A 166 15.30 -12.59 5.53
CA ILE A 166 16.24 -11.54 5.11
C ILE A 166 17.45 -11.55 6.05
N SER A 167 18.64 -11.65 5.48
CA SER A 167 19.90 -11.67 6.23
C SER A 167 20.20 -10.33 6.89
N LYS A 168 20.92 -10.37 8.02
CA LYS A 168 21.50 -9.15 8.59
C LYS A 168 22.53 -8.55 7.64
N GLU A 169 22.72 -7.24 7.73
CA GLU A 169 23.81 -6.57 7.01
C GLU A 169 25.16 -6.85 7.69
N ASN A 170 26.22 -6.92 6.88
CA ASN A 170 27.58 -7.16 7.38
C ASN A 170 28.27 -5.88 7.88
N ILE A 171 27.75 -4.70 7.51
CA ILE A 171 28.27 -3.40 7.91
C ILE A 171 27.37 -2.82 9.00
N TYR A 172 27.90 -2.70 10.21
CA TYR A 172 27.17 -2.21 11.37
C TYR A 172 27.47 -0.73 11.61
N LEU A 173 26.48 0.13 11.38
CA LEU A 173 26.53 1.55 11.77
C LEU A 173 25.76 1.80 13.08
N HIS A 174 24.93 0.83 13.48
CA HIS A 174 24.17 0.84 14.72
C HIS A 174 24.05 -0.60 15.28
N PRO A 175 24.12 -0.81 16.61
CA PRO A 175 24.05 -2.14 17.22
C PRO A 175 22.80 -2.96 16.81
N THR A 176 21.67 -2.28 16.64
CA THR A 176 20.38 -2.88 16.28
C THR A 176 19.90 -2.50 14.87
N GLN A 177 20.83 -2.24 13.94
CA GLN A 177 20.52 -1.87 12.56
C GLN A 177 19.62 -2.91 11.88
N LYS A 178 18.51 -2.43 11.30
CA LYS A 178 17.64 -3.26 10.44
C LYS A 178 18.19 -3.28 9.01
N PRO A 179 18.17 -4.43 8.33
CA PRO A 179 18.61 -4.52 6.93
C PRO A 179 17.81 -3.59 6.03
N LEU A 180 18.48 -2.92 5.11
CA LEU A 180 17.88 -2.02 4.15
C LEU A 180 16.84 -2.74 3.28
N GLU A 181 17.14 -3.98 2.88
CA GLU A 181 16.22 -4.81 2.09
C GLU A 181 14.90 -5.07 2.82
N LEU A 182 14.96 -5.34 4.13
CA LEU A 182 13.76 -5.55 4.95
C LEU A 182 12.89 -4.30 4.96
N ILE A 183 13.49 -3.14 5.22
CA ILE A 183 12.76 -1.88 5.30
C ILE A 183 12.21 -1.46 3.94
N GLU A 184 13.00 -1.60 2.87
CA GLU A 184 12.56 -1.35 1.49
C GLU A 184 11.33 -2.20 1.13
N LYS A 185 11.34 -3.48 1.47
CA LYS A 185 10.21 -4.37 1.23
C LYS A 185 8.96 -3.91 1.97
N LEU A 186 9.08 -3.51 3.24
CA LEU A 186 7.96 -2.99 4.03
C LEU A 186 7.40 -1.68 3.44
N ILE A 187 8.27 -0.75 3.05
CA ILE A 187 7.85 0.52 2.42
C ILE A 187 7.07 0.25 1.14
N LEU A 188 7.57 -0.63 0.27
CA LEU A 188 6.91 -0.97 -0.99
C LEU A 188 5.56 -1.67 -0.78
N MET A 189 5.41 -2.47 0.28
CA MET A 189 4.15 -3.14 0.62
C MET A 189 3.08 -2.17 1.13
N TYR A 190 3.49 -1.15 1.90
CA TYR A 190 2.56 -0.33 2.69
C TYR A 190 2.44 1.13 2.26
N SER A 191 3.19 1.58 1.25
CA SER A 191 3.13 2.96 0.73
C SER A 191 3.14 3.00 -0.80
N LYS A 192 2.65 4.10 -1.37
CA LYS A 192 2.81 4.45 -2.78
C LYS A 192 3.99 5.40 -2.97
N GLU A 193 4.47 5.49 -4.21
CA GLU A 193 5.38 6.56 -4.61
C GLU A 193 4.74 7.93 -4.33
N GLY A 194 5.54 8.87 -3.83
CA GLY A 194 5.08 10.18 -3.37
C GLY A 194 4.55 10.23 -1.94
N ASP A 195 4.27 9.08 -1.29
CA ASP A 195 3.85 9.06 0.12
C ASP A 195 4.99 9.55 1.05
N ILE A 196 4.60 9.90 2.27
CA ILE A 196 5.52 10.27 3.36
C ILE A 196 5.69 9.07 4.31
N VAL A 197 6.94 8.70 4.58
CA VAL A 197 7.30 7.71 5.60
C VAL A 197 7.70 8.46 6.88
N LEU A 198 7.27 7.95 8.04
CA LEU A 198 7.67 8.46 9.35
C LEU A 198 8.48 7.40 10.10
N ASP A 199 9.63 7.79 10.64
CA ASP A 199 10.41 6.96 11.55
C ASP A 199 10.85 7.77 12.78
N CYS A 200 10.24 7.48 13.93
CA CYS A 200 10.55 8.18 15.18
C CYS A 200 11.80 7.64 15.89
N PHE A 201 12.40 6.55 15.39
CA PHE A 201 13.55 5.86 15.98
C PHE A 201 14.56 5.53 14.87
N LEU A 202 15.01 6.58 14.18
CA LEU A 202 15.68 6.49 12.89
C LEU A 202 16.97 5.65 12.94
N GLY A 203 17.66 5.61 14.08
CA GLY A 203 18.89 4.84 14.28
C GLY A 203 19.93 5.19 13.24
N SER A 204 20.45 4.20 12.51
CA SER A 204 21.40 4.46 11.42
C SER A 204 20.76 5.04 10.14
N GLY A 205 19.44 5.15 10.03
CA GLY A 205 18.77 5.79 8.89
C GLY A 205 18.36 4.87 7.74
N SER A 206 18.33 3.55 7.94
CA SER A 206 17.90 2.59 6.89
C SER A 206 16.51 2.92 6.32
N THR A 207 15.57 3.38 7.15
CA THR A 207 14.22 3.77 6.72
C THR A 207 14.22 4.96 5.77
N GLY A 208 14.98 6.01 6.09
CA GLY A 208 15.08 7.17 5.21
C GLY A 208 15.77 6.86 3.88
N VAL A 209 16.83 6.06 3.91
CA VAL A 209 17.51 5.61 2.68
C VAL A 209 16.56 4.79 1.80
N ALA A 210 15.81 3.84 2.38
CA ALA A 210 14.84 3.02 1.66
C ALA A 210 13.68 3.86 1.09
N ALA A 211 13.16 4.83 1.85
CA ALA A 211 12.10 5.73 1.42
C ALA A 211 12.52 6.53 0.19
N ILE A 212 13.66 7.22 0.25
CA ILE A 212 14.17 8.07 -0.85
C ILE A 212 14.51 7.23 -2.08
N LYS A 213 15.16 6.06 -1.89
CA LYS A 213 15.45 5.13 -2.99
C LYS A 213 14.20 4.79 -3.79
N ASN A 214 13.06 4.69 -3.09
CA ASN A 214 11.76 4.35 -3.65
C ASN A 214 10.85 5.57 -3.88
N ASN A 215 11.37 6.79 -4.00
CA ASN A 215 10.56 7.99 -4.30
C ASN A 215 9.48 8.30 -3.25
N ARG A 216 9.76 8.04 -1.97
CA ARG A 216 8.94 8.51 -0.84
C ARG A 216 9.68 9.62 -0.10
N SER A 217 8.90 10.55 0.44
CA SER A 217 9.42 11.55 1.39
C SER A 217 9.61 10.92 2.77
N ILE A 218 10.45 11.52 3.61
CA ILE A 218 10.76 10.99 4.95
C ILE A 218 10.66 12.09 6.00
N VAL A 219 10.06 11.74 7.13
CA VAL A 219 10.15 12.45 8.40
C VAL A 219 10.84 11.51 9.40
N GLY A 220 11.96 11.93 9.97
CA GLY A 220 12.78 11.10 10.85
C GLY A 220 13.13 11.80 12.16
N CYS A 221 13.22 11.04 13.26
CA CYS A 221 13.72 11.54 14.54
C CYS A 221 14.74 10.57 15.15
N GLU A 222 15.82 11.10 15.73
CA GLU A 222 16.82 10.33 16.48
C GLU A 222 17.24 11.11 17.73
N LEU A 223 17.44 10.40 18.85
CA LEU A 223 17.79 10.97 20.14
C LEU A 223 19.31 11.01 20.36
N ASN A 224 20.04 10.05 19.83
CA ASN A 224 21.49 10.01 19.95
C ASN A 224 22.15 10.84 18.85
N LYS A 225 23.01 11.79 19.22
CA LYS A 225 23.62 12.73 18.28
C LYS A 225 24.49 12.03 17.22
N GLU A 226 25.29 11.05 17.62
CA GLU A 226 26.18 10.32 16.70
C GLU A 226 25.35 9.55 15.66
N TYR A 227 24.28 8.87 16.09
CA TYR A 227 23.39 8.16 15.17
C TYR A 227 22.56 9.11 14.29
N PHE A 228 22.17 10.28 14.81
CA PHE A 228 21.54 11.33 14.02
C PHE A 228 22.46 11.80 12.89
N GLU A 229 23.73 12.11 13.18
CA GLU A 229 24.70 12.54 12.17
C GLU A 229 24.96 11.46 11.10
N ILE A 230 25.07 10.20 11.51
CA ILE A 230 25.22 9.05 10.60
C ILE A 230 24.00 8.93 9.67
N SER A 231 22.80 8.95 10.24
CA SER A 231 21.56 8.80 9.47
C SER A 231 21.33 9.98 8.52
N GLU A 232 21.56 11.20 9.00
CA GLU A 232 21.43 12.43 8.20
C GLU A 232 22.34 12.39 6.97
N LYS A 233 23.62 12.06 7.15
CA LYS A 233 24.58 11.96 6.04
C LYS A 233 24.13 10.94 4.99
N ARG A 234 23.70 9.74 5.42
CA ARG A 234 23.23 8.69 4.50
C ARG A 234 22.00 9.11 3.70
N ILE A 235 21.04 9.76 4.37
CA ILE A 235 19.77 10.18 3.78
C ILE A 235 20.01 11.31 2.78
N LYS A 236 20.81 12.34 3.13
CA LYS A 236 21.15 13.46 2.25
C LYS A 236 21.83 13.00 0.96
N ILE A 237 22.87 12.15 1.05
CA ILE A 237 23.55 11.58 -0.12
C ILE A 237 22.57 10.89 -1.08
N LYS A 238 21.53 10.25 -0.55
CA LYS A 238 20.52 9.58 -1.38
C LYS A 238 19.51 10.56 -2.00
N ALA A 239 19.25 11.68 -1.33
CA ALA A 239 18.30 12.71 -1.74
C ALA A 239 18.84 13.65 -2.83
N ASP A 240 20.17 13.86 -2.89
CA ASP A 240 20.81 14.89 -3.74
C ASP A 240 20.44 14.85 -5.24
N ASN A 241 19.92 13.71 -5.73
CA ASN A 241 19.52 13.54 -7.14
C ASN A 241 18.03 13.25 -7.33
N LYS A 242 17.18 13.61 -6.35
CA LYS A 242 15.74 13.34 -6.39
C LYS A 242 14.91 14.63 -6.41
N ASN A 243 14.12 14.79 -7.48
CA ASN A 243 13.14 15.87 -7.56
C ASN A 243 11.87 15.51 -6.77
N ASN A 244 11.23 16.50 -6.15
CA ASN A 244 9.94 16.37 -5.43
C ASN A 244 9.93 15.41 -4.23
N ILE A 245 11.07 15.17 -3.58
CA ILE A 245 11.16 14.42 -2.31
C ILE A 245 11.44 15.39 -1.17
N TYR A 246 10.66 15.29 -0.10
CA TYR A 246 10.87 16.06 1.13
C TYR A 246 11.60 15.22 2.17
N VAL A 247 12.64 15.79 2.77
CA VAL A 247 13.42 15.19 3.85
C VAL A 247 13.35 16.13 5.05
N VAL A 248 12.74 15.66 6.14
CA VAL A 248 12.68 16.41 7.40
C VAL A 248 13.24 15.53 8.51
N LEU A 249 14.33 15.95 9.12
CA LEU A 249 15.02 15.20 10.18
C LEU A 249 15.11 16.03 11.45
N PHE A 250 14.80 15.41 12.59
CA PHE A 250 14.82 16.03 13.89
C PHE A 250 15.81 15.33 14.82
N PHE A 251 16.63 16.13 15.48
CA PHE A 251 17.39 15.69 16.66
C PHE A 251 16.55 15.93 17.91
N CYS A 252 16.27 14.89 18.69
CA CYS A 252 15.18 14.86 19.66
C CYS A 252 15.27 15.92 20.78
N GLU A 253 16.46 16.41 21.14
CA GLU A 253 16.61 17.52 22.10
C GLU A 253 15.83 18.79 21.69
N HIS A 254 15.57 18.96 20.40
CA HIS A 254 14.83 20.10 19.85
C HIS A 254 13.32 19.88 19.77
N VAL A 255 12.84 18.63 19.94
CA VAL A 255 11.42 18.28 19.83
C VAL A 255 10.67 18.74 21.09
N SER A 256 11.29 18.68 22.26
CA SER A 256 10.77 19.21 23.51
C SER A 256 10.45 20.70 23.41
N ALA A 257 11.33 21.49 22.80
CA ALA A 257 11.13 22.93 22.59
C ALA A 257 9.98 23.22 21.60
N LEU A 258 9.81 22.38 20.57
CA LEU A 258 8.73 22.52 19.59
C LEU A 258 7.36 22.16 20.21
N LEU A 259 7.27 21.06 20.94
CA LEU A 259 6.05 20.59 21.60
C LEU A 259 5.58 21.54 22.71
N LEU A 260 6.52 22.12 23.48
CA LEU A 260 6.22 23.15 24.49
C LEU A 260 5.68 24.45 23.87
N SER A 261 6.01 24.74 22.61
CA SER A 261 5.57 25.96 21.93
C SER A 261 4.18 25.86 21.29
N GLN A 262 3.55 24.67 21.26
CA GLN A 262 2.32 24.36 20.51
C GLN A 262 2.30 24.83 19.03
N ARG A 263 3.46 25.20 18.46
CA ARG A 263 3.56 25.58 17.05
C ARG A 263 3.95 24.35 16.24
N ILE A 264 3.00 23.86 15.45
CA ILE A 264 3.32 23.05 14.27
C ILE A 264 3.87 24.05 13.23
N PRO A 265 5.16 23.99 12.87
CA PRO A 265 5.72 24.91 11.88
C PRO A 265 4.96 24.78 10.55
N ASN A 266 4.71 25.91 9.90
CA ASN A 266 4.07 25.92 8.58
C ASN A 266 4.92 25.13 7.57
N LYS A 267 4.30 24.53 6.55
CA LYS A 267 4.96 23.91 5.39
C LYS A 267 6.16 24.71 4.84
N LYS A 268 6.11 26.05 4.89
CA LYS A 268 7.26 26.93 4.51
C LYS A 268 8.42 26.94 5.52
N GLU A 269 8.17 26.83 6.83
CA GLU A 269 9.18 26.79 7.88
C GLU A 269 9.85 25.41 8.01
N MET A 270 9.10 24.34 7.73
CA MET A 270 9.67 22.98 7.66
C MET A 270 10.63 22.79 6.49
N ILE A 271 10.47 23.60 5.43
CA ILE A 271 11.34 23.61 4.24
C ILE A 271 12.61 24.47 4.45
N SER A 272 12.71 25.26 5.54
CA SER A 272 13.73 26.32 5.66
C SER A 272 14.87 26.08 6.66
N LYS A 273 15.15 24.85 7.10
CA LYS A 273 16.34 24.57 7.96
C LYS A 273 17.45 23.73 7.34
N CYS A 274 17.41 23.49 6.03
CA CYS A 274 18.63 23.25 5.25
C CYS A 274 19.06 24.58 4.61
N LYS A 275 19.68 25.47 5.39
CA LYS A 275 20.52 26.52 4.83
C LYS A 275 21.96 26.25 5.28
N HIS A 276 22.83 26.10 4.30
CA HIS A 276 24.27 26.02 4.47
C HIS A 276 24.76 27.18 5.35
N THR A 277 25.44 26.82 6.44
CA THR A 277 26.60 27.50 7.02
C THR A 277 27.43 26.44 7.72
#